data_AF-A0A960BC37-F1
#
_entry.id   AF-A0A960BC37-F1
#
_cell.length_a   1.000
_cell.length_b   1.000
_cell.length_c   1.000
_cell.angle_alpha   90.00
_cell.angle_beta   90.00
_cell.angle_gamma   90.00
#
_symmetry.space_group_name_H-M   'P 1'
#
loop_
_entity.id
_entity.type
_entity.pdbx_description
1 polymer ?
#
loop_
_entity_poly.entity_id
_entity_poly.type
_entity_poly.pdbx_seq_one_letter_code
_entity_poly.pdbx_strand_id
1 'polypeptide(L)'
;MAQHTDRDAEFSAFLADDSGPLARAAWQVADGDRDAASEVLQSALVKTYVAWPRVGPDGALDHTLGLIGAPGGDSSGTDPVDVDLDAEHVLAEGRNAVRGRRMGWTVAGLATLAVVASIVTPVLIASTVPPAPTPAPVTTPSLTRSPSPTASPLPDLVATPWQVAGFEGVAFGPSRTMTLQLDGGIASGLGGCNAYRASYTTKDGRLRFEDVTQGAVGCPGRVGREEDALLDALERVRGYEAGLNGPVLVDKDGSPAVALIPLTPDAATWRLADLAGAAQPDSGITLTVSGDRLGGDTACGAYAAGLSRDGDAWTVSDVELTSTVRCPESANRRATRYLDLLGQATTAELDAFSLTLTGPDGELAFTVDR
;
A
#
# COMPACT_ATOMS: atom_id res chain seq x y z
N MET A 1 -8.04 -21.42 11.46
CA MET A 1 -8.57 -20.97 10.17
C MET A 1 -10.07 -20.68 10.24
N ALA A 2 -10.90 -21.51 10.87
CA ALA A 2 -12.36 -21.29 10.98
C ALA A 2 -12.79 -19.95 11.63
N GLN A 3 -12.13 -19.48 12.69
CA GLN A 3 -12.50 -18.22 13.38
C GLN A 3 -12.25 -16.93 12.58
N HIS A 4 -11.40 -16.98 11.54
CA HIS A 4 -11.12 -15.80 10.70
C HIS A 4 -12.22 -15.59 9.65
N THR A 5 -12.71 -16.69 9.07
CA THR A 5 -13.76 -16.67 8.06
C THR A 5 -15.10 -16.26 8.66
N ASP A 6 -15.34 -16.61 9.93
CA ASP A 6 -16.56 -16.24 10.67
C ASP A 6 -16.63 -14.72 10.90
N ARG A 7 -15.54 -14.13 11.42
CA ARG A 7 -15.44 -12.69 11.67
C ARG A 7 -15.60 -11.84 10.39
N ASP A 8 -14.94 -12.22 9.30
CA ASP A 8 -15.00 -11.42 8.07
C ASP A 8 -16.42 -11.44 7.48
N ALA A 9 -17.10 -12.59 7.55
CA ALA A 9 -18.49 -12.72 7.11
C ALA A 9 -19.45 -11.91 8.00
N GLU A 10 -19.33 -12.01 9.33
CA GLU A 10 -20.12 -11.24 10.28
C GLU A 10 -19.93 -9.73 10.12
N PHE A 11 -18.67 -9.29 9.97
CA PHE A 11 -18.34 -7.88 9.79
C PHE A 11 -18.90 -7.34 8.46
N SER A 12 -18.83 -8.13 7.40
CA SER A 12 -19.38 -7.74 6.09
C SER A 12 -20.90 -7.61 6.13
N ALA A 13 -21.59 -8.48 6.87
CA ALA A 13 -23.03 -8.37 7.09
C ALA A 13 -23.38 -7.08 7.86
N PHE A 14 -22.62 -6.77 8.92
CA PHE A 14 -22.76 -5.50 9.65
C PHE A 14 -22.57 -4.28 8.74
N LEU A 15 -21.54 -4.25 7.87
CA LEU A 15 -21.35 -3.15 6.92
C LEU A 15 -22.55 -2.99 5.98
N ALA A 16 -23.12 -4.09 5.50
CA ALA A 16 -24.27 -4.06 4.60
C ALA A 16 -25.53 -3.48 5.27
N ASP A 17 -25.74 -3.79 6.56
CA ASP A 17 -26.93 -3.39 7.30
C ASP A 17 -26.81 -1.97 7.91
N ASP A 18 -25.62 -1.57 8.37
CA ASP A 18 -25.43 -0.38 9.21
C ASP A 18 -24.61 0.76 8.56
N SER A 19 -24.08 0.59 7.35
CA SER A 19 -23.29 1.63 6.67
C SER A 19 -24.04 2.96 6.49
N GLY A 20 -25.34 2.93 6.19
CA GLY A 20 -26.16 4.12 6.00
C GLY A 20 -26.27 5.02 7.25
N PRO A 21 -26.72 4.48 8.40
CA PRO A 21 -26.73 5.21 9.66
C PRO A 21 -25.34 5.74 10.07
N LEU A 22 -24.28 4.95 9.89
CA LEU A 22 -22.92 5.35 10.24
C LEU A 22 -22.39 6.47 9.34
N ALA A 23 -22.65 6.41 8.03
CA ALA A 23 -22.30 7.47 7.08
C ALA A 23 -22.96 8.80 7.45
N ARG A 24 -24.23 8.77 7.85
CA ARG A 24 -24.94 9.98 8.31
C ARG A 24 -24.35 10.55 9.58
N ALA A 25 -24.04 9.70 10.56
CA ALA A 25 -23.41 10.12 11.80
C ALA A 25 -22.04 10.78 11.54
N ALA A 26 -21.23 10.18 10.67
CA ALA A 26 -19.94 10.73 10.28
C ALA A 26 -20.10 12.08 9.54
N TRP A 27 -21.09 12.20 8.64
CA TRP A 27 -21.39 13.45 7.94
C TRP A 27 -21.79 14.59 8.87
N GLN A 28 -22.59 14.30 9.89
CA GLN A 28 -22.99 15.28 10.90
C GLN A 28 -21.81 15.75 11.75
N VAL A 29 -20.96 14.81 12.20
CA VAL A 29 -19.75 15.14 12.97
C VAL A 29 -18.75 15.94 12.13
N ALA A 30 -18.70 15.67 10.82
CA ALA A 30 -17.85 16.35 9.87
C ALA A 30 -18.41 17.71 9.38
N ASP A 31 -19.49 18.23 9.97
CA ASP A 31 -20.14 19.49 9.58
C ASP A 31 -20.48 19.56 8.07
N GLY A 32 -20.83 18.42 7.50
CA GLY A 32 -21.22 18.28 6.10
C GLY A 32 -20.08 18.05 5.10
N ASP A 33 -18.82 18.04 5.54
CA ASP A 33 -17.66 17.69 4.71
C ASP A 33 -17.64 16.18 4.41
N ARG A 34 -17.79 15.81 3.13
CA ARG A 34 -17.88 14.41 2.69
C ARG A 34 -16.59 13.63 2.89
N ASP A 35 -15.45 14.27 2.65
CA ASP A 35 -14.14 13.61 2.75
C ASP A 35 -13.78 13.36 4.21
N ALA A 36 -14.06 14.35 5.07
CA ALA A 36 -13.89 14.21 6.51
C ALA A 36 -14.87 13.16 7.08
N ALA A 37 -16.10 13.10 6.57
CA ALA A 37 -17.07 12.06 6.96
C ALA A 37 -16.59 10.66 6.56
N SER A 38 -16.07 10.50 5.34
CA SER A 38 -15.53 9.22 4.86
C SER A 38 -14.35 8.75 5.72
N GLU A 39 -13.44 9.66 6.07
CA GLU A 39 -12.30 9.36 6.95
C GLU A 39 -12.73 8.90 8.33
N VAL A 40 -13.63 9.66 8.97
CA VAL A 40 -14.13 9.33 10.32
C VAL A 40 -14.84 7.98 10.31
N LEU A 41 -15.66 7.72 9.29
CA LEU A 41 -16.37 6.45 9.10
C LEU A 41 -15.39 5.29 8.92
N GLN A 42 -14.48 5.37 7.95
CA GLN A 42 -13.54 4.29 7.65
C GLN A 42 -12.59 4.01 8.83
N SER A 43 -12.09 5.05 9.50
CA SER A 43 -11.26 4.92 10.71
C SER A 43 -12.00 4.24 11.86
N ALA A 44 -13.26 4.61 12.09
CA ALA A 44 -14.09 3.99 13.11
C ALA A 44 -14.34 2.51 12.79
N LEU A 45 -14.65 2.18 11.53
CA LEU A 45 -14.91 0.81 11.10
C LEU A 45 -13.67 -0.10 11.22
N VAL A 46 -12.46 0.38 10.87
CA VAL A 46 -11.22 -0.38 11.08
C VAL A 46 -10.99 -0.68 12.58
N LYS A 47 -11.24 0.31 13.45
CA LYS A 47 -11.15 0.13 14.91
C LYS A 47 -12.20 -0.85 15.43
N THR A 48 -13.43 -0.80 14.92
CA THR A 48 -14.50 -1.76 15.22
C THR A 48 -14.12 -3.18 14.79
N TYR A 49 -13.56 -3.36 13.58
CA TYR A 49 -13.09 -4.66 13.10
C TYR A 49 -12.01 -5.25 14.02
N VAL A 50 -11.08 -4.42 14.48
CA VAL A 50 -10.05 -4.82 15.45
C VAL A 50 -10.67 -5.25 16.78
N ALA A 51 -11.70 -4.53 17.24
CA ALA A 51 -12.39 -4.79 18.49
C ALA A 51 -13.43 -5.93 18.39
N TRP A 52 -13.68 -6.45 17.19
CA TRP A 52 -14.74 -7.42 16.90
C TRP A 52 -14.85 -8.60 17.87
N PRO A 53 -13.76 -9.26 18.30
CA PRO A 53 -13.87 -10.38 19.25
C PRO A 53 -14.48 -10.02 20.61
N ARG A 54 -14.51 -8.73 20.97
CA ARG A 54 -15.12 -8.23 22.21
C ARG A 54 -16.49 -7.60 21.99
N VAL A 55 -16.68 -6.98 20.83
CA VAL A 55 -17.87 -6.19 20.52
C VAL A 55 -18.97 -7.06 19.91
N GLY A 56 -18.61 -7.96 18.98
CA GLY A 56 -19.55 -8.80 18.25
C GLY A 56 -20.53 -8.00 17.36
N PRO A 57 -21.41 -8.70 16.62
CA PRO A 57 -22.38 -8.05 15.73
C PRO A 57 -23.38 -7.18 16.51
N ASP A 58 -23.89 -7.67 17.64
CA ASP A 58 -24.93 -6.98 18.42
C ASP A 58 -24.45 -5.65 19.05
N GLY A 59 -23.14 -5.50 19.28
CA GLY A 59 -22.56 -4.28 19.86
C GLY A 59 -21.83 -3.38 18.86
N ALA A 60 -21.72 -3.80 17.60
CA ALA A 60 -20.86 -3.16 16.60
C ALA A 60 -21.32 -1.74 16.25
N LEU A 61 -22.64 -1.53 16.13
CA LEU A 61 -23.22 -0.24 15.78
C LEU A 61 -22.90 0.81 16.86
N ASP A 62 -23.28 0.55 18.11
CA ASP A 62 -23.03 1.46 19.23
C ASP A 62 -21.54 1.76 19.43
N HIS A 63 -20.69 0.72 19.28
CA HIS A 63 -19.25 0.90 19.37
C HIS A 63 -18.72 1.82 18.28
N THR A 64 -19.18 1.65 17.04
CA THR A 64 -18.73 2.45 15.89
C THR A 64 -19.23 3.89 16.00
N LEU A 65 -20.49 4.11 16.40
CA LEU A 65 -21.03 5.45 16.66
C LEU A 65 -20.25 6.18 17.77
N GLY A 66 -19.87 5.47 18.83
CA GLY A 66 -19.01 6.01 19.88
C GLY A 66 -17.62 6.43 19.38
N LEU A 67 -17.05 5.69 18.43
CA LEU A 67 -15.77 6.04 17.79
C LEU A 67 -15.89 7.24 16.83
N ILE A 68 -17.04 7.39 16.16
CA ILE A 68 -17.36 8.55 15.31
C ILE A 68 -17.55 9.81 16.17
N GLY A 69 -17.93 9.67 17.45
CA GLY A 69 -18.24 10.79 18.33
C GLY A 69 -19.68 11.29 18.17
N ALA A 70 -20.56 10.47 17.60
CA ALA A 70 -21.98 10.79 17.46
C ALA A 70 -22.69 10.59 18.81
N PRO A 71 -23.38 11.62 19.35
CA PRO A 71 -24.17 11.45 20.57
C PRO A 71 -25.30 10.45 20.28
N GLY A 72 -25.52 9.49 21.18
CA GLY A 72 -26.53 8.41 21.03
C GLY A 72 -27.98 8.90 21.07
N GLY A 73 -28.37 9.70 20.07
CA GLY A 73 -29.70 10.30 19.93
C GLY A 73 -30.22 10.15 18.50
N ASP A 74 -31.40 9.53 18.42
CA ASP A 74 -32.30 9.32 17.28
C ASP A 74 -31.86 9.91 15.91
N SER A 75 -31.19 9.10 15.10
CA SER A 75 -30.90 9.39 13.69
C SER A 75 -32.14 9.13 12.81
N SER A 76 -33.22 9.87 13.06
CA SER A 76 -34.52 9.71 12.38
C SER A 76 -34.60 10.32 10.97
N GLY A 77 -33.48 10.80 10.41
CA GLY A 77 -33.41 11.28 9.03
C GLY A 77 -33.32 10.13 8.04
N THR A 78 -34.26 10.02 7.10
CA THR A 78 -34.26 8.99 6.03
C THR A 78 -33.51 9.39 4.77
N ASP A 79 -32.98 10.62 4.70
CA ASP A 79 -32.30 11.09 3.49
C ASP A 79 -30.96 10.36 3.30
N PRO A 80 -30.69 9.84 2.09
CA PRO A 80 -29.41 9.22 1.77
C PRO A 80 -28.32 10.29 1.73
N VAL A 81 -27.24 10.06 2.46
CA VAL A 81 -26.04 10.90 2.43
C VAL A 81 -24.97 10.16 1.66
N ASP A 82 -24.40 10.84 0.67
CA ASP A 82 -23.37 10.34 -0.21
C ASP A 82 -21.99 10.51 0.46
N VAL A 83 -21.59 9.51 1.25
CA VAL A 83 -20.27 9.39 1.89
C VAL A 83 -19.61 8.12 1.36
N ASP A 84 -18.48 8.26 0.70
CA ASP A 84 -17.76 7.12 0.12
C ASP A 84 -17.28 6.15 1.21
N LEU A 85 -17.54 4.86 1.01
CA LEU A 85 -17.08 3.77 1.87
C LEU A 85 -16.47 2.65 1.01
N ASP A 86 -15.17 2.44 1.16
CA ASP A 86 -14.49 1.29 0.57
C ASP A 86 -14.47 0.11 1.56
N ALA A 87 -15.49 -0.74 1.48
CA ALA A 87 -15.66 -1.88 2.39
C ALA A 87 -14.52 -2.91 2.28
N GLU A 88 -14.00 -3.12 1.07
CA GLU A 88 -12.89 -4.05 0.83
C GLU A 88 -11.60 -3.53 1.46
N HIS A 89 -11.35 -2.21 1.35
CA HIS A 89 -10.23 -1.55 2.00
C HIS A 89 -10.33 -1.64 3.53
N VAL A 90 -11.50 -1.35 4.12
CA VAL A 90 -11.73 -1.47 5.57
C VAL A 90 -11.45 -2.89 6.07
N LEU A 91 -11.91 -3.91 5.35
CA LEU A 91 -11.64 -5.32 5.68
C LEU A 91 -10.15 -5.66 5.56
N ALA A 92 -9.48 -5.19 4.50
CA ALA A 92 -8.05 -5.40 4.30
C ALA A 92 -7.23 -4.76 5.42
N GLU A 93 -7.51 -3.51 5.77
CA GLU A 93 -6.80 -2.77 6.81
C GLU A 93 -7.07 -3.34 8.20
N GLY A 94 -8.32 -3.72 8.49
CA GLY A 94 -8.67 -4.43 9.71
C GLY A 94 -7.90 -5.74 9.87
N ARG A 95 -7.76 -6.54 8.80
CA ARG A 95 -6.94 -7.76 8.80
C ARG A 95 -5.48 -7.47 9.11
N ASN A 96 -4.91 -6.44 8.48
CA ASN A 96 -3.52 -6.03 8.67
C ASN A 96 -3.27 -5.57 10.12
N ALA A 97 -4.15 -4.73 10.66
CA ALA A 97 -4.07 -4.23 12.03
C ALA A 97 -4.17 -5.34 13.09
N VAL A 98 -4.95 -6.40 12.84
CA VAL A 98 -5.02 -7.59 13.71
C VAL A 98 -3.73 -8.41 13.64
N ARG A 99 -3.13 -8.55 12.44
CA ARG A 99 -1.85 -9.26 12.26
C ARG A 99 -0.69 -8.53 12.96
N GLY A 100 -0.61 -7.20 12.81
CA GLY A 100 0.40 -6.38 13.48
C GLY A 100 0.38 -6.48 15.01
N ARG A 101 -0.82 -6.51 15.62
CA ARG A 101 -0.97 -6.70 17.08
C ARG A 101 -0.48 -8.06 17.59
N ARG A 102 -0.64 -9.13 16.80
CA ARG A 102 -0.14 -10.47 17.18
C ARG A 102 1.38 -10.53 17.16
N MET A 103 2.02 -9.80 16.25
CA MET A 103 3.49 -9.70 16.17
C MET A 103 4.07 -8.93 17.38
N GLY A 104 3.39 -7.87 17.85
CA GLY A 104 3.81 -7.08 19.01
C GLY A 104 3.82 -7.86 20.34
N TRP A 105 2.97 -8.88 20.49
CA TRP A 105 2.98 -9.75 21.68
C TRP A 105 4.06 -10.83 21.64
N THR A 106 4.48 -11.28 20.44
CA THR A 106 5.56 -12.27 20.32
C THR A 106 6.96 -11.68 20.58
N VAL A 107 7.16 -10.38 20.35
CA VAL A 107 8.44 -9.70 20.62
C VAL A 107 8.57 -9.31 22.11
N ALA A 108 7.47 -9.00 22.80
CA ALA A 108 7.50 -8.68 24.23
C ALA A 108 7.65 -9.91 25.16
N GLY A 109 7.25 -11.11 24.71
CA GLY A 109 7.28 -12.33 25.53
C GLY A 109 8.61 -13.09 25.60
N LEU A 110 9.56 -12.79 24.71
CA LEU A 110 10.85 -13.49 24.62
C LEU A 110 12.03 -12.73 25.24
N ALA A 111 11.83 -11.49 25.70
CA ALA A 111 12.89 -10.65 26.26
C ALA A 111 13.07 -10.76 27.80
N THR A 112 12.27 -11.56 28.51
CA THR A 112 12.29 -11.62 29.99
C THR A 112 12.79 -12.94 30.61
N LEU A 113 13.26 -13.92 29.83
CA LEU A 113 13.76 -15.20 30.36
C LEU A 113 15.13 -15.58 29.78
N ALA A 114 16.15 -14.76 30.03
CA ALA A 114 17.53 -15.13 29.73
C ALA A 114 18.56 -14.52 30.70
N VAL A 115 18.27 -14.44 32.00
CA VAL A 115 19.30 -14.32 33.04
C VAL A 115 18.78 -15.04 34.28
N VAL A 116 19.36 -16.21 34.62
CA VAL A 116 19.84 -16.61 35.96
C VAL A 116 20.20 -18.12 35.93
N ALA A 117 21.39 -18.42 36.45
CA ALA A 117 21.88 -19.70 36.98
C ALA A 117 22.34 -20.81 36.01
N SER A 118 23.66 -20.85 35.79
CA SER A 118 24.39 -22.10 35.54
C SER A 118 25.71 -22.08 36.30
N ILE A 119 25.69 -22.46 37.59
CA ILE A 119 26.82 -23.10 38.29
C ILE A 119 26.21 -23.98 39.40
N VAL A 120 26.39 -25.30 39.32
CA VAL A 120 26.79 -26.26 40.39
C VAL A 120 26.66 -27.68 39.83
N THR A 121 27.78 -28.37 39.66
CA THR A 121 27.91 -29.84 39.52
C THR A 121 28.06 -30.49 40.92
N PRO A 122 28.10 -31.82 41.05
CA PRO A 122 26.99 -32.77 41.12
C PRO A 122 26.94 -33.48 42.50
N VAL A 123 25.81 -34.04 42.93
CA VAL A 123 25.81 -35.02 44.03
C VAL A 123 24.97 -36.23 43.65
N LEU A 124 25.66 -37.37 43.65
CA LEU A 124 25.18 -38.73 43.43
C LEU A 124 24.25 -39.14 44.57
N ILE A 125 23.03 -39.57 44.23
CA ILE A 125 22.26 -40.49 45.06
C ILE A 125 21.76 -41.60 44.14
N ALA A 126 22.32 -42.80 44.36
CA ALA A 126 21.87 -44.03 43.76
C ALA A 126 20.54 -44.43 44.40
N SER A 127 19.46 -44.42 43.62
CA SER A 127 18.20 -45.08 43.96
C SER A 127 17.87 -46.11 42.89
N THR A 128 17.89 -47.37 43.31
CA THR A 128 17.61 -48.56 42.51
C THR A 128 16.12 -48.63 42.18
N VAL A 129 15.76 -48.34 40.93
CA VAL A 129 14.43 -48.58 40.37
C VAL A 129 14.48 -49.88 39.55
N PRO A 130 13.54 -50.83 39.74
CA PRO A 130 13.50 -52.08 38.98
C PRO A 130 13.23 -51.83 37.48
N PRO A 131 13.74 -52.69 36.58
CA PRO A 131 13.63 -52.46 35.14
C PRO A 131 12.18 -52.64 34.67
N ALA A 132 11.64 -51.59 34.03
CA ALA A 132 10.41 -51.69 33.24
C ALA A 132 10.72 -52.41 31.89
N PRO A 133 9.77 -53.18 31.34
CA PRO A 133 9.98 -53.92 30.10
C PRO A 133 10.23 -52.98 28.92
N THR A 134 11.25 -53.33 28.14
CA THR A 134 11.72 -52.67 26.92
C THR A 134 10.59 -52.37 25.92
N PRO A 135 10.32 -51.10 25.59
CA PRO A 135 9.67 -50.75 24.34
C PRO A 135 10.71 -50.75 23.20
N ALA A 136 10.32 -51.32 22.06
CA ALA A 136 11.12 -51.44 20.84
C ALA A 136 11.74 -50.09 20.39
N PRO A 137 12.89 -50.09 19.68
CA PRO A 137 13.52 -48.87 19.21
C PRO A 137 12.63 -48.21 18.15
N VAL A 138 12.01 -47.09 18.49
CA VAL A 138 11.46 -46.16 17.51
C VAL A 138 12.58 -45.20 17.13
N THR A 139 13.06 -45.33 15.90
CA THR A 139 14.09 -44.46 15.32
C THR A 139 13.52 -43.05 15.21
N THR A 140 13.86 -42.15 16.13
CA THR A 140 13.56 -40.72 16.01
C THR A 140 14.47 -40.13 14.94
N PRO A 141 13.96 -39.58 13.82
CA PRO A 141 14.82 -38.85 12.90
C PRO A 141 15.35 -37.61 13.63
N SER A 142 16.67 -37.47 13.69
CA SER A 142 17.31 -36.23 14.12
C SER A 142 16.93 -35.12 13.14
N LEU A 143 16.12 -34.17 13.60
CA LEU A 143 15.85 -32.95 12.86
C LEU A 143 17.14 -32.12 12.82
N THR A 144 17.85 -32.21 11.69
CA THR A 144 18.92 -31.27 11.36
C THR A 144 18.30 -29.87 11.34
N ARG A 145 18.76 -28.98 12.22
CA ARG A 145 18.34 -27.57 12.26
C ARG A 145 18.70 -26.94 10.93
N SER A 146 17.68 -26.71 10.09
CA SER A 146 17.81 -25.92 8.87
C SER A 146 18.39 -24.55 9.24
N PRO A 147 19.40 -24.03 8.53
CA PRO A 147 19.88 -22.67 8.78
C PRO A 147 18.69 -21.72 8.63
N SER A 148 18.52 -20.84 9.62
CA SER A 148 17.53 -19.76 9.57
C SER A 148 17.65 -19.02 8.23
N PRO A 149 16.53 -18.65 7.58
CA PRO A 149 16.60 -17.85 6.36
C PRO A 149 17.41 -16.60 6.67
N THR A 150 18.54 -16.43 5.98
CA THR A 150 19.24 -15.16 5.93
C THR A 150 18.22 -14.12 5.52
N ALA A 151 18.02 -13.08 6.35
CA ALA A 151 17.19 -11.94 5.99
C ALA A 151 17.61 -11.50 4.59
N SER A 152 16.67 -11.47 3.64
CA SER A 152 16.95 -10.99 2.28
C SER A 152 17.67 -9.64 2.40
N PRO A 153 18.75 -9.41 1.64
CA PRO A 153 19.26 -8.05 1.52
C PRO A 153 18.07 -7.18 1.13
N LEU A 154 17.86 -6.11 1.89
CA LEU A 154 16.95 -5.05 1.48
C LEU A 154 17.21 -4.77 -0.01
N PRO A 155 16.18 -4.65 -0.86
CA PRO A 155 16.37 -4.12 -2.20
C PRO A 155 17.22 -2.85 -2.10
N ASP A 156 18.05 -2.57 -3.09
CA ASP A 156 18.85 -1.35 -3.05
C ASP A 156 17.88 -0.18 -2.91
N LEU A 157 17.86 0.41 -1.72
CA LEU A 157 16.97 1.51 -1.39
C LEU A 157 17.27 2.68 -2.34
N VAL A 158 18.53 2.79 -2.73
CA VAL A 158 19.05 3.68 -3.76
C VAL A 158 18.76 3.07 -5.14
N ALA A 159 18.43 3.93 -6.10
CA ALA A 159 18.05 3.62 -7.49
C ALA A 159 16.69 2.91 -7.69
N THR A 160 16.08 2.31 -6.66
CA THR A 160 14.73 1.75 -6.77
C THR A 160 13.67 2.85 -6.65
N PRO A 161 12.67 2.93 -7.56
CA PRO A 161 11.49 3.75 -7.36
C PRO A 161 10.51 3.05 -6.40
N TRP A 162 10.02 3.80 -5.43
CA TRP A 162 9.12 3.32 -4.37
C TRP A 162 7.77 4.02 -4.43
N GLN A 163 6.72 3.28 -4.13
CA GLN A 163 5.42 3.83 -3.76
C GLN A 163 5.38 4.01 -2.24
N VAL A 164 4.84 5.14 -1.78
CA VAL A 164 4.57 5.37 -0.36
C VAL A 164 3.30 4.62 0.02
N ALA A 165 3.48 3.52 0.76
CA ALA A 165 2.39 2.66 1.22
C ALA A 165 1.77 3.16 2.53
N GLY A 166 2.35 4.18 3.16
CA GLY A 166 1.86 4.74 4.41
C GLY A 166 2.89 5.64 5.08
N PHE A 167 2.43 6.50 5.99
CA PHE A 167 3.28 7.26 6.89
C PHE A 167 2.57 7.49 8.23
N GLU A 168 3.36 7.76 9.26
CA GLU A 168 2.87 8.00 10.64
C GLU A 168 2.01 6.85 11.21
N GLY A 169 2.27 5.62 10.76
CA GLY A 169 1.54 4.43 11.18
C GLY A 169 0.17 4.25 10.52
N VAL A 170 -0.18 5.11 9.55
CA VAL A 170 -1.35 4.95 8.68
C VAL A 170 -0.90 4.28 7.38
N ALA A 171 -1.48 3.12 7.07
CA ALA A 171 -1.29 2.48 5.77
C ALA A 171 -2.32 3.01 4.77
N PHE A 172 -1.90 3.12 3.51
CA PHE A 172 -2.74 3.56 2.41
C PHE A 172 -3.15 2.40 1.51
N GLY A 173 -4.31 2.55 0.87
CA GLY A 173 -4.67 1.74 -0.28
C GLY A 173 -3.84 2.11 -1.53
N PRO A 174 -3.87 1.26 -2.57
CA PRO A 174 -3.08 1.44 -3.80
C PRO A 174 -3.43 2.70 -4.59
N SER A 175 -4.55 3.38 -4.28
CA SER A 175 -4.99 4.62 -4.93
C SER A 175 -4.15 5.85 -4.60
N ARG A 176 -3.20 5.76 -3.65
CA ARG A 176 -2.27 6.86 -3.35
C ARG A 176 -1.07 6.78 -4.27
N THR A 177 -0.93 7.77 -5.14
CA THR A 177 0.13 7.88 -6.14
C THR A 177 1.40 8.58 -5.63
N MET A 178 1.59 8.60 -4.30
CA MET A 178 2.78 9.17 -3.69
C MET A 178 3.99 8.27 -3.92
N THR A 179 5.13 8.86 -4.28
CA THR A 179 6.33 8.13 -4.66
C THR A 179 7.59 8.66 -4.00
N LEU A 180 8.63 7.85 -3.99
CA LEU A 180 9.97 8.20 -3.53
C LEU A 180 11.02 7.47 -4.37
N GLN A 181 12.01 8.19 -4.85
CA GLN A 181 13.21 7.62 -5.46
C GLN A 181 14.44 8.34 -4.93
N LEU A 182 15.46 7.56 -4.59
CA LEU A 182 16.75 8.04 -4.12
C LEU A 182 17.79 7.79 -5.21
N ASP A 183 18.32 8.85 -5.80
CA ASP A 183 19.35 8.73 -6.84
C ASP A 183 20.35 9.90 -6.77
N GLY A 184 21.64 9.61 -6.94
CA GLY A 184 22.68 10.63 -7.01
C GLY A 184 22.75 11.60 -5.80
N GLY A 185 22.34 11.18 -4.60
CA GLY A 185 22.26 12.05 -3.42
C GLY A 185 21.02 12.95 -3.36
N ILE A 186 20.09 12.79 -4.30
CA ILE A 186 18.82 13.49 -4.38
C ILE A 186 17.66 12.51 -4.17
N ALA A 187 16.76 12.88 -3.26
CA ALA A 187 15.48 12.23 -3.08
C ALA A 187 14.43 13.01 -3.86
N SER A 188 13.54 12.32 -4.56
CA SER A 188 12.48 12.98 -5.32
C SER A 188 11.28 12.08 -5.49
N GLY A 189 10.11 12.67 -5.66
CA GLY A 189 8.89 11.93 -5.96
C GLY A 189 7.64 12.80 -5.96
N LEU A 190 6.50 12.15 -6.04
CA LEU A 190 5.18 12.76 -5.93
C LEU A 190 4.76 12.80 -4.47
N GLY A 191 4.49 13.99 -3.95
CA GLY A 191 4.00 14.22 -2.58
C GLY A 191 2.49 14.05 -2.46
N GLY A 192 1.80 13.79 -3.58
CA GLY A 192 0.36 13.85 -3.72
C GLY A 192 0.03 14.86 -4.81
N CYS A 193 -0.11 16.12 -4.44
CA CYS A 193 -0.45 17.20 -5.37
C CYS A 193 0.77 17.71 -6.16
N ASN A 194 1.88 17.99 -5.46
CA ASN A 194 3.12 18.46 -6.05
C ASN A 194 4.16 17.35 -6.17
N ALA A 195 5.17 17.63 -6.99
CA ALA A 195 6.43 16.93 -6.90
C ALA A 195 7.28 17.57 -5.78
N TYR A 196 8.06 16.75 -5.09
CA TYR A 196 9.02 17.19 -4.09
C TYR A 196 10.44 16.76 -4.43
N ARG A 197 11.41 17.42 -3.80
CA ARG A 197 12.82 17.09 -3.84
C ARG A 197 13.46 17.36 -2.49
N ALA A 198 14.39 16.50 -2.11
CA ALA A 198 15.29 16.71 -0.97
C ALA A 198 16.69 16.24 -1.34
N SER A 199 17.71 16.68 -0.61
CA SER A 199 18.99 15.99 -0.60
C SER A 199 18.94 14.85 0.42
N TYR A 200 19.73 13.80 0.22
CA TYR A 200 19.84 12.72 1.21
C TYR A 200 21.28 12.24 1.41
N THR A 201 21.53 11.70 2.59
CA THR A 201 22.76 10.96 2.89
C THR A 201 22.42 9.58 3.41
N THR A 202 23.16 8.56 2.93
CA THR A 202 23.03 7.18 3.40
C THR A 202 24.38 6.62 3.82
N LYS A 203 24.46 6.08 5.04
CA LYS A 203 25.68 5.44 5.56
C LYS A 203 25.38 4.50 6.73
N ASP A 204 25.85 3.26 6.65
CA ASP A 204 25.74 2.26 7.72
C ASP A 204 24.28 2.03 8.21
N GLY A 205 23.31 1.96 7.28
CA GLY A 205 21.88 1.81 7.61
C GLY A 205 21.19 3.08 8.13
N ARG A 206 21.91 4.20 8.21
CA ARG A 206 21.33 5.52 8.46
C ARG A 206 20.92 6.16 7.15
N LEU A 207 19.78 6.84 7.16
CA LEU A 207 19.27 7.65 6.07
C LEU A 207 18.81 8.97 6.68
N ARG A 208 19.19 10.08 6.07
CA ARG A 208 18.72 11.40 6.47
C ARG A 208 18.40 12.22 5.23
N PHE A 209 17.26 12.89 5.25
CA PHE A 209 16.87 13.89 4.28
C PHE A 209 17.18 15.29 4.79
N GLU A 210 17.59 16.17 3.88
CA GLU A 210 17.92 17.56 4.14
C GLU A 210 17.34 18.42 3.01
N ASP A 211 16.96 19.66 3.31
CA ASP A 211 16.38 20.62 2.36
C ASP A 211 15.17 20.04 1.58
N VAL A 212 14.20 19.50 2.32
CA VAL A 212 12.94 19.00 1.73
C VAL A 212 12.16 20.20 1.19
N THR A 213 11.90 20.17 -0.12
CA THR A 213 11.22 21.25 -0.85
C THR A 213 10.18 20.67 -1.80
N GLN A 214 9.13 21.43 -2.08
CA GLN A 214 8.05 21.04 -2.99
C GLN A 214 7.71 22.13 -3.99
N GLY A 215 7.01 21.74 -5.05
CA GLY A 215 6.36 22.69 -5.97
C GLY A 215 5.38 23.61 -5.23
N ALA A 216 5.25 24.84 -5.71
CA ALA A 216 4.43 25.88 -5.05
C ALA A 216 3.01 25.99 -5.62
N VAL A 217 2.44 24.92 -6.19
CA VAL A 217 1.02 24.94 -6.59
C VAL A 217 0.19 24.81 -5.32
N GLY A 218 -0.83 25.67 -5.18
CA GLY A 218 -1.72 25.61 -4.02
C GLY A 218 -2.53 24.32 -4.03
N CYS A 219 -2.38 23.49 -3.01
CA CYS A 219 -3.06 22.20 -2.85
C CYS A 219 -4.07 22.27 -1.71
N PRO A 220 -5.35 22.59 -1.99
CA PRO A 220 -6.34 22.74 -0.95
C PRO A 220 -6.77 21.39 -0.35
N GLY A 221 -7.33 21.44 0.86
CA GLY A 221 -8.02 20.31 1.46
C GLY A 221 -7.09 19.19 1.93
N ARG A 222 -7.56 17.94 1.79
CA ARG A 222 -6.87 16.74 2.27
C ARG A 222 -5.53 16.51 1.56
N VAL A 223 -5.48 16.70 0.24
CA VAL A 223 -4.29 16.38 -0.56
C VAL A 223 -3.08 17.22 -0.11
N GLY A 224 -3.28 18.51 0.18
CA GLY A 224 -2.20 19.36 0.71
C GLY A 224 -1.74 18.94 2.12
N ARG A 225 -2.67 18.56 3.01
CA ARG A 225 -2.31 18.08 4.36
C ARG A 225 -1.55 16.77 4.33
N GLU A 226 -1.91 15.86 3.45
CA GLU A 226 -1.20 14.59 3.27
C GLU A 226 0.19 14.81 2.70
N GLU A 227 0.32 15.72 1.74
CA GLU A 227 1.60 16.12 1.19
C GLU A 227 2.50 16.71 2.28
N ASP A 228 2.01 17.68 3.05
CA ASP A 228 2.75 18.26 4.18
C ASP A 228 3.17 17.18 5.19
N ALA A 229 2.26 16.27 5.55
CA ALA A 229 2.56 15.19 6.50
C ALA A 229 3.63 14.21 5.99
N LEU A 230 3.64 13.90 4.69
CA LEU A 230 4.70 13.10 4.08
C LEU A 230 6.05 13.82 4.16
N LEU A 231 6.09 15.11 3.82
CA LEU A 231 7.32 15.90 3.86
C LEU A 231 7.86 16.02 5.29
N ASP A 232 6.99 16.28 6.26
CA ASP A 232 7.33 16.30 7.69
C ASP A 232 7.85 14.93 8.17
N ALA A 233 7.24 13.83 7.72
CA ALA A 233 7.72 12.49 8.04
C ALA A 233 9.12 12.22 7.47
N LEU A 234 9.40 12.65 6.24
CA LEU A 234 10.73 12.54 5.61
C LEU A 234 11.80 13.31 6.39
N GLU A 235 11.50 14.51 6.90
CA GLU A 235 12.44 15.29 7.72
C GLU A 235 12.81 14.60 9.05
N ARG A 236 11.93 13.73 9.57
CA ARG A 236 12.16 12.96 10.79
C ARG A 236 12.96 11.69 10.58
N VAL A 237 13.08 11.18 9.35
CA VAL A 237 13.80 9.93 9.06
C VAL A 237 15.27 10.00 9.51
N ARG A 238 15.72 8.98 10.23
CA ARG A 238 17.11 8.80 10.68
C ARG A 238 17.72 7.47 10.24
N GLY A 239 16.90 6.53 9.80
CA GLY A 239 17.32 5.21 9.35
C GLY A 239 16.28 4.53 8.50
N TYR A 240 16.57 3.30 8.11
CA TYR A 240 15.63 2.45 7.42
C TYR A 240 15.85 0.99 7.83
N GLU A 241 14.77 0.22 7.80
CA GLU A 241 14.75 -1.18 8.19
C GLU A 241 14.00 -2.03 7.16
N ALA A 242 14.22 -3.34 7.21
CA ALA A 242 13.46 -4.28 6.39
C ALA A 242 12.03 -4.44 6.92
N GLY A 243 11.05 -4.15 6.08
CA GLY A 243 9.65 -4.47 6.32
C GLY A 243 9.18 -5.71 5.54
N LEU A 244 7.90 -6.04 5.71
CA LEU A 244 7.29 -7.23 5.09
C LEU A 244 7.11 -7.09 3.57
N ASN A 245 6.72 -5.89 3.12
CA ASN A 245 6.39 -5.62 1.72
C ASN A 245 7.41 -4.69 1.03
N GLY A 246 8.42 -4.24 1.77
CA GLY A 246 9.40 -3.25 1.35
C GLY A 246 10.06 -2.58 2.56
N PRO A 247 10.99 -1.64 2.34
CA PRO A 247 11.68 -0.94 3.39
C PRO A 247 10.74 -0.03 4.20
N VAL A 248 11.06 0.15 5.47
CA VAL A 248 10.39 1.11 6.35
C VAL A 248 11.43 2.14 6.77
N LEU A 249 11.16 3.41 6.48
CA LEU A 249 11.96 4.53 6.96
C LEU A 249 11.57 4.79 8.42
N VAL A 250 12.55 4.94 9.29
CA VAL A 250 12.36 5.04 10.75
C VAL A 250 12.90 6.36 11.31
N ASP A 251 12.22 6.87 12.34
CA ASP A 251 12.67 8.03 13.12
C ASP A 251 13.82 7.62 14.07
N LYS A 252 14.39 8.58 14.80
CA LYS A 252 15.52 8.45 15.73
C LYS A 252 15.32 7.39 16.82
N ASP A 253 14.07 7.08 17.17
CA ASP A 253 13.67 6.13 18.20
C ASP A 253 13.32 4.75 17.63
N GLY A 254 13.44 4.57 16.31
CA GLY A 254 13.07 3.34 15.60
C GLY A 254 11.58 3.25 15.27
N SER A 255 10.78 4.28 15.58
CA SER A 255 9.37 4.29 15.21
C SER A 255 9.21 4.40 13.68
N PRO A 256 8.24 3.69 13.06
CA PRO A 256 8.02 3.74 11.63
C PRO A 256 7.52 5.13 11.21
N ALA A 257 8.26 5.79 10.31
CA ALA A 257 7.93 7.08 9.76
C ALA A 257 7.22 6.95 8.40
N VAL A 258 7.81 6.21 7.47
CA VAL A 258 7.28 6.00 6.10
C VAL A 258 7.45 4.54 5.70
N ALA A 259 6.36 3.90 5.26
CA ALA A 259 6.38 2.55 4.72
C ALA A 259 6.44 2.61 3.19
N LEU A 260 7.33 1.82 2.59
CA LEU A 260 7.54 1.77 1.15
C LEU A 260 7.20 0.39 0.61
N ILE A 261 6.65 0.36 -0.60
CA ILE A 261 6.53 -0.84 -1.42
C ILE A 261 7.11 -0.56 -2.81
N PRO A 262 7.63 -1.58 -3.53
CA PRO A 262 8.14 -1.37 -4.88
C PRO A 262 7.09 -0.68 -5.75
N LEU A 263 7.48 0.40 -6.44
CA LEU A 263 6.59 1.01 -7.42
C LEU A 263 6.47 0.04 -8.60
N THR A 264 5.24 -0.20 -9.04
CA THR A 264 4.95 -0.99 -10.23
C THR A 264 4.10 -0.19 -11.21
N PRO A 265 4.14 -0.50 -12.51
CA PRO A 265 3.27 0.14 -13.49
C PRO A 265 1.76 -0.07 -13.20
N ASP A 266 1.39 -1.07 -12.40
CA ASP A 266 0.02 -1.37 -11.98
C ASP A 266 -0.49 -0.41 -10.87
N ALA A 267 0.39 0.40 -10.28
CA ALA A 267 0.06 1.26 -9.14
C ALA A 267 -0.70 2.54 -9.52
N ALA A 268 -0.83 2.85 -10.82
CA ALA A 268 -1.43 4.09 -11.29
C ALA A 268 -2.16 3.93 -12.63
N THR A 269 -3.04 4.88 -12.90
CA THR A 269 -3.44 5.21 -14.27
C THR A 269 -2.42 6.19 -14.84
N TRP A 270 -1.95 5.92 -16.03
CA TRP A 270 -0.94 6.70 -16.73
C TRP A 270 -1.59 7.52 -17.85
N ARG A 271 -1.16 8.77 -18.02
CA ARG A 271 -1.57 9.64 -19.12
C ARG A 271 -0.44 9.87 -20.08
N LEU A 272 -0.73 9.80 -21.37
CA LEU A 272 0.25 10.01 -22.41
C LEU A 272 0.76 11.46 -22.37
N ALA A 273 2.04 11.62 -22.06
CA ALA A 273 2.72 12.91 -21.98
C ALA A 273 3.51 13.21 -23.26
N ASP A 274 4.05 12.18 -23.92
CA ASP A 274 4.77 12.29 -25.18
C ASP A 274 4.47 11.12 -26.11
N LEU A 275 4.28 11.42 -27.39
CA LEU A 275 4.07 10.46 -28.46
C LEU A 275 5.17 10.61 -29.52
N ALA A 276 6.21 9.79 -29.42
CA ALA A 276 7.36 9.77 -30.33
C ALA A 276 8.01 11.16 -30.56
N GLY A 277 8.29 11.86 -29.47
CA GLY A 277 8.91 13.20 -29.42
C GLY A 277 7.93 14.36 -29.57
N ALA A 278 6.62 14.09 -29.57
CA ALA A 278 5.59 15.12 -29.61
C ALA A 278 4.77 15.14 -28.32
N ALA A 279 4.86 16.24 -27.56
CA ALA A 279 4.12 16.44 -26.32
C ALA A 279 2.58 16.32 -26.49
N GLN A 280 1.93 15.65 -25.53
CA GLN A 280 0.52 15.25 -25.55
C GLN A 280 -0.27 15.63 -24.27
N PRO A 281 -0.11 16.83 -23.67
CA PRO A 281 -0.64 17.15 -22.33
C PRO A 281 -2.16 16.95 -22.18
N ASP A 282 -2.92 17.12 -23.27
CA ASP A 282 -4.39 17.05 -23.28
C ASP A 282 -4.90 16.01 -24.30
N SER A 283 -4.11 14.96 -24.57
CA SER A 283 -4.51 13.93 -25.54
C SER A 283 -5.75 13.14 -25.13
N GLY A 284 -6.02 13.04 -23.82
CA GLY A 284 -7.04 12.16 -23.26
C GLY A 284 -6.68 10.68 -23.35
N ILE A 285 -5.46 10.35 -23.79
CA ILE A 285 -4.99 8.98 -23.94
C ILE A 285 -4.45 8.48 -22.60
N THR A 286 -4.96 7.33 -22.15
CA THR A 286 -4.57 6.69 -20.89
C THR A 286 -4.03 5.28 -21.09
N LEU A 287 -3.26 4.82 -20.11
CA LEU A 287 -2.74 3.48 -20.00
C LEU A 287 -2.94 2.99 -18.56
N THR A 288 -3.51 1.80 -18.42
CA THR A 288 -3.58 1.05 -17.16
C THR A 288 -2.91 -0.29 -17.36
N VAL A 289 -2.22 -0.75 -16.32
CA VAL A 289 -1.59 -2.07 -16.28
C VAL A 289 -2.30 -2.89 -15.20
N SER A 290 -2.72 -4.10 -15.54
CA SER A 290 -3.40 -4.99 -14.61
C SER A 290 -2.95 -6.42 -14.84
N GLY A 291 -1.89 -6.81 -14.14
CA GLY A 291 -1.34 -8.16 -14.23
C GLY A 291 -0.71 -8.41 -15.61
N ASP A 292 -1.41 -9.18 -16.44
CA ASP A 292 -1.05 -9.59 -17.80
C ASP A 292 -1.83 -8.83 -18.89
N ARG A 293 -2.46 -7.72 -18.53
CA ARG A 293 -3.21 -6.87 -19.48
C ARG A 293 -2.84 -5.41 -19.40
N LEU A 294 -2.92 -4.77 -20.56
CA LEU A 294 -2.95 -3.32 -20.72
C LEU A 294 -4.37 -2.90 -21.14
N GLY A 295 -4.74 -1.68 -20.77
CA GLY A 295 -5.95 -1.05 -21.26
C GLY A 295 -5.92 0.45 -21.10
N GLY A 296 -6.99 1.11 -21.48
CA GLY A 296 -7.14 2.55 -21.32
C GLY A 296 -8.09 3.12 -22.37
N ASP A 297 -8.03 4.44 -22.51
CA ASP A 297 -8.78 5.18 -23.51
C ASP A 297 -7.83 5.84 -24.52
N THR A 298 -8.22 5.90 -25.79
CA THR A 298 -7.46 6.57 -26.85
C THR A 298 -7.98 7.98 -27.18
N ALA A 299 -8.86 8.52 -26.35
CA ALA A 299 -9.83 9.59 -26.61
C ALA A 299 -10.83 9.31 -27.75
N CYS A 300 -10.66 8.18 -28.46
CA CYS A 300 -11.50 7.74 -29.56
C CYS A 300 -12.18 6.39 -29.31
N GLY A 301 -12.04 5.87 -28.10
CA GLY A 301 -12.55 4.58 -27.69
C GLY A 301 -11.59 3.89 -26.73
N ALA A 302 -12.16 3.01 -25.92
CA ALA A 302 -11.40 2.15 -25.04
C ALA A 302 -10.64 1.08 -25.83
N TYR A 303 -9.47 0.69 -25.33
CA TYR A 303 -8.65 -0.37 -25.90
C TYR A 303 -8.21 -1.36 -24.82
N ALA A 304 -7.80 -2.54 -25.27
CA ALA A 304 -7.15 -3.55 -24.44
C ALA A 304 -6.00 -4.19 -25.23
N ALA A 305 -5.03 -4.73 -24.51
CA ALA A 305 -3.95 -5.54 -25.06
C ALA A 305 -3.46 -6.58 -24.03
N GLY A 306 -2.87 -7.67 -24.52
CA GLY A 306 -2.13 -8.62 -23.70
C GLY A 306 -0.74 -8.07 -23.36
N LEU A 307 -0.24 -8.44 -22.17
CA LEU A 307 1.10 -8.11 -21.70
C LEU A 307 1.82 -9.35 -21.18
N SER A 308 2.99 -9.63 -21.74
CA SER A 308 4.01 -10.47 -21.12
C SER A 308 5.18 -9.60 -20.68
N ARG A 309 5.69 -9.81 -19.46
CA ARG A 309 6.80 -9.03 -18.91
C ARG A 309 7.77 -9.89 -18.12
N ASP A 310 9.05 -9.62 -18.29
CA ASP A 310 10.17 -10.10 -17.45
C ASP A 310 11.01 -8.89 -17.06
N GLY A 311 10.75 -8.35 -15.86
CA GLY A 311 11.32 -7.07 -15.44
C GLY A 311 10.84 -5.92 -16.33
N ASP A 312 11.79 -5.21 -16.93
CA ASP A 312 11.59 -4.12 -17.88
C ASP A 312 11.36 -4.61 -19.32
N ALA A 313 11.68 -5.87 -19.64
CA ALA A 313 11.44 -6.45 -20.95
C ALA A 313 9.95 -6.77 -21.12
N TRP A 314 9.29 -6.08 -22.04
CA TRP A 314 7.85 -6.18 -22.28
C TRP A 314 7.58 -6.76 -23.67
N THR A 315 6.45 -7.45 -23.80
CA THR A 315 5.88 -7.86 -25.08
C THR A 315 4.39 -7.62 -25.03
N VAL A 316 3.93 -6.72 -25.89
CA VAL A 316 2.51 -6.40 -26.04
C VAL A 316 1.92 -7.23 -27.17
N SER A 317 0.77 -7.84 -26.93
CA SER A 317 0.05 -8.64 -27.93
C SER A 317 -1.41 -8.21 -28.02
N ASP A 318 -2.09 -8.61 -29.10
CA ASP A 318 -3.54 -8.52 -29.22
C ASP A 318 -4.11 -7.11 -28.93
N VAL A 319 -3.44 -6.07 -29.43
CA VAL A 319 -3.90 -4.69 -29.28
C VAL A 319 -5.18 -4.50 -30.07
N GLU A 320 -6.29 -4.20 -29.38
CA GLU A 320 -7.59 -4.02 -30.00
C GLU A 320 -8.41 -2.91 -29.35
N LEU A 321 -9.27 -2.26 -30.15
CA LEU A 321 -10.29 -1.35 -29.65
C LEU A 321 -11.47 -2.19 -29.14
N THR A 322 -11.84 -1.99 -27.87
CA THR A 322 -12.99 -2.63 -27.24
C THR A 322 -14.26 -1.79 -27.38
N SER A 323 -14.10 -0.50 -27.63
CA SER A 323 -15.18 0.40 -28.01
C SER A 323 -14.68 1.47 -28.98
N THR A 324 -15.61 2.11 -29.69
CA THR A 324 -15.29 3.18 -30.63
C THR A 324 -16.27 4.33 -30.48
N VAL A 325 -15.78 5.57 -30.53
CA VAL A 325 -16.61 6.78 -30.65
C VAL A 325 -16.30 7.52 -31.94
N ARG A 326 -17.24 8.36 -32.39
CA ARG A 326 -17.01 9.21 -33.56
C ARG A 326 -15.95 10.26 -33.23
N CYS A 327 -14.81 10.19 -33.91
CA CYS A 327 -13.67 11.08 -33.67
C CYS A 327 -13.35 12.02 -34.85
N PRO A 328 -12.85 13.24 -34.56
CA PRO A 328 -12.14 14.04 -35.56
C PRO A 328 -10.95 13.28 -36.14
N GLU A 329 -10.66 13.48 -37.42
CA GLU A 329 -9.61 12.74 -38.13
C GLU A 329 -8.22 12.90 -37.48
N SER A 330 -7.91 14.08 -36.95
CA SER A 330 -6.66 14.33 -36.23
C SER A 330 -6.53 13.53 -34.94
N ALA A 331 -7.63 13.35 -34.19
CA ALA A 331 -7.66 12.53 -32.98
C ALA A 331 -7.52 11.05 -33.35
N ASN A 332 -8.23 10.60 -34.39
CA ASN A 332 -8.13 9.23 -34.88
C ASN A 332 -6.71 8.87 -35.33
N ARG A 333 -6.02 9.77 -36.06
CA ARG A 333 -4.61 9.55 -36.45
C ARG A 333 -3.66 9.44 -35.26
N ARG A 334 -3.87 10.24 -34.20
CA ARG A 334 -3.09 10.11 -32.95
C ARG A 334 -3.37 8.79 -32.25
N ALA A 335 -4.64 8.41 -32.11
CA ALA A 335 -5.05 7.15 -31.50
C ALA A 335 -4.44 5.93 -32.22
N THR A 336 -4.48 5.90 -33.56
CA THR A 336 -3.84 4.85 -34.35
C THR A 336 -2.33 4.83 -34.13
N ARG A 337 -1.66 5.99 -34.23
CA ARG A 337 -0.21 6.06 -34.00
C ARG A 337 0.20 5.60 -32.59
N TYR A 338 -0.60 5.93 -31.59
CA TYR A 338 -0.42 5.48 -30.22
C TYR A 338 -0.49 3.95 -30.11
N LEU A 339 -1.57 3.34 -30.60
CA LEU A 339 -1.77 1.88 -30.54
C LEU A 339 -0.69 1.13 -31.34
N ASP A 340 -0.28 1.67 -32.49
CA ASP A 340 0.80 1.10 -33.30
C ASP A 340 2.14 1.07 -32.55
N LEU A 341 2.47 2.12 -31.81
CA LEU A 341 3.69 2.18 -30.99
C LEU A 341 3.58 1.32 -29.73
N LEU A 342 2.40 1.29 -29.10
CA LEU A 342 2.15 0.46 -27.93
C LEU A 342 2.35 -1.02 -28.25
N GLY A 343 1.83 -1.48 -29.39
CA GLY A 343 2.02 -2.86 -29.87
C GLY A 343 3.46 -3.23 -30.21
N GLN A 344 4.37 -2.25 -30.25
CA GLN A 344 5.79 -2.44 -30.54
C GLN A 344 6.68 -2.21 -29.32
N ALA A 345 6.11 -1.92 -28.15
CA ALA A 345 6.87 -1.72 -26.93
C ALA A 345 7.64 -3.00 -26.57
N THR A 346 8.95 -2.85 -26.42
CA THR A 346 9.88 -3.93 -26.03
C THR A 346 10.48 -3.73 -24.66
N THR A 347 10.54 -2.48 -24.19
CA THR A 347 11.06 -2.14 -22.86
C THR A 347 10.12 -1.16 -22.17
N ALA A 348 10.04 -1.26 -20.85
CA ALA A 348 9.32 -0.36 -19.97
C ALA A 348 10.21 0.10 -18.82
N GLU A 349 10.49 1.39 -18.79
CA GLU A 349 11.25 2.04 -17.73
C GLU A 349 10.31 2.82 -16.83
N LEU A 350 10.47 2.64 -15.53
CA LEU A 350 9.63 3.25 -14.51
C LEU A 350 10.51 4.04 -13.54
N ASP A 351 10.14 5.29 -13.32
CA ASP A 351 10.72 6.14 -12.27
C ASP A 351 9.63 6.66 -11.33
N ALA A 352 9.99 7.52 -10.37
CA ALA A 352 9.03 8.06 -9.40
C ALA A 352 7.90 8.93 -10.02
N PHE A 353 8.02 9.34 -11.27
CA PHE A 353 7.15 10.30 -11.94
C PHE A 353 6.52 9.76 -13.23
N SER A 354 7.23 8.88 -13.92
CA SER A 354 6.95 8.53 -15.30
C SER A 354 7.10 7.04 -15.60
N LEU A 355 6.34 6.62 -16.60
CA LEU A 355 6.48 5.33 -17.27
C LEU A 355 6.86 5.61 -18.71
N THR A 356 7.95 5.02 -19.19
CA THR A 356 8.43 5.18 -20.56
C THR A 356 8.44 3.82 -21.23
N LEU A 357 7.77 3.71 -22.37
CA LEU A 357 7.76 2.51 -23.19
C LEU A 357 8.57 2.76 -24.46
N THR A 358 9.58 1.93 -24.72
CA THR A 358 10.43 2.05 -25.92
C THR A 358 10.22 0.87 -26.84
N GLY A 359 10.08 1.17 -28.13
CA GLY A 359 10.03 0.19 -29.22
C GLY A 359 10.88 0.63 -30.41
N PRO A 360 11.01 -0.20 -31.45
CA PRO A 360 11.83 0.09 -32.62
C PRO A 360 11.39 1.36 -33.39
N ASP A 361 10.09 1.68 -33.37
CA ASP A 361 9.50 2.78 -34.14
C ASP A 361 9.32 4.09 -33.35
N GLY A 362 9.68 4.09 -32.06
CA GLY A 362 9.60 5.26 -31.21
C GLY A 362 9.34 4.94 -29.73
N GLU A 363 9.13 6.01 -28.98
CA GLU A 363 8.91 6.00 -27.53
C GLU A 363 7.52 6.57 -27.19
N LEU A 364 6.93 6.05 -26.12
CA LEU A 364 5.75 6.59 -25.46
C LEU A 364 6.15 6.96 -24.03
N ALA A 365 6.02 8.23 -23.66
CA ALA A 365 6.24 8.66 -22.28
C ALA A 365 4.90 8.99 -21.63
N PHE A 366 4.72 8.54 -20.40
CA PHE A 366 3.52 8.74 -19.61
C PHE A 366 3.84 9.33 -18.25
N THR A 367 2.90 10.11 -17.72
CA THR A 367 2.92 10.61 -16.35
C THR A 367 1.70 10.09 -15.59
N VAL A 368 1.79 10.00 -14.27
CA VAL A 368 0.65 9.64 -13.42
C VAL A 368 -0.55 10.58 -13.70
N ASP A 369 -1.74 9.99 -13.88
CA ASP A 369 -3.01 10.73 -13.96
C ASP A 369 -3.37 11.26 -12.57
N ARG A 370 -3.53 12.59 -12.47
CA ARG A 370 -3.78 13.30 -11.20
C ARG A 370 -5.18 13.90 -11.17
#